data_AF-A0A2V8QV87-F1
#
_entry.id   AF-A0A2V8QV87-F1
#
_cell.length_a   1.000
_cell.length_b   1.000
_cell.length_c   1.000
_cell.angle_alpha   90.00
_cell.angle_beta   90.00
_cell.angle_gamma   90.00
#
_symmetry.space_group_name_H-M   'P 1'
#
loop_
_entity.id
_entity.type
_entity.pdbx_description
1 polymer ?
#
loop_
_entity_poly.entity_id
_entity_poly.type
_entity_poly.pdbx_seq_one_letter_code
_entity_poly.pdbx_strand_id
1 'polypeptide(L)' 'MAWNIVARWASYGGIGQLSPHDLRRTAITKALDQGLSYRQVQMMSGHRDPKTVMRYDHGRENLEQDAVNFISYEDES' A
#
# COMPACT_ATOMS: atom_id res chain seq x y z
N MET A 1 -5.28 -21.38 9.86
CA MET A 1 -4.25 -21.82 8.90
C MET A 1 -3.20 -20.73 8.63
N ALA A 2 -3.58 -19.57 8.06
CA ALA A 2 -2.62 -18.50 7.72
C ALA A 2 -1.78 -18.01 8.92
N TRP A 3 -2.39 -17.92 10.11
CA TRP A 3 -1.69 -17.52 11.33
C TRP A 3 -0.44 -18.35 11.64
N ASN A 4 -0.58 -19.69 11.62
CA ASN A 4 0.53 -20.59 11.95
C ASN A 4 1.67 -20.52 10.92
N ILE A 5 1.34 -20.28 9.66
CA ILE A 5 2.35 -20.09 8.60
C ILE A 5 3.13 -18.81 8.86
N VAL A 6 2.43 -17.70 9.10
CA VAL A 6 3.06 -16.41 9.38
C VAL A 6 3.93 -16.48 10.64
N ALA A 7 3.40 -17.02 11.74
CA ALA A 7 4.13 -17.15 13.00
C ALA A 7 5.39 -18.02 12.86
N ARG A 8 5.32 -19.14 12.11
CA ARG A 8 6.47 -20.00 11.84
C ARG A 8 7.58 -19.24 11.12
N TRP A 9 7.25 -18.51 10.05
CA TRP A 9 8.25 -17.76 9.28
C TRP A 9 8.76 -16.53 10.02
N ALA A 10 7.92 -15.86 10.81
CA ALA A 10 8.33 -14.73 11.63
C ALA A 10 9.35 -15.16 12.71
N SER A 11 9.13 -16.32 13.33
CA SER A 11 10.10 -16.94 14.25
C SER A 11 11.41 -17.30 13.54
N TYR A 12 11.32 -17.96 12.38
CA TYR A 12 12.50 -18.32 11.58
C TYR A 12 13.34 -17.09 11.17
N GLY A 13 12.68 -15.98 10.80
CA GLY A 13 13.35 -14.74 10.41
C GLY A 13 13.78 -13.83 11.57
N GLY A 14 13.52 -14.19 12.82
CA GLY A 14 13.84 -13.36 13.98
C GLY A 14 13.03 -12.04 14.06
N ILE A 15 11.88 -11.97 13.38
CA ILE A 15 11.05 -10.76 13.26
C ILE A 15 10.16 -10.57 14.51
N GLY A 16 9.96 -11.62 15.30
CA GLY A 16 9.13 -11.59 16.51
C GLY A 16 7.65 -11.89 16.23
N GLN A 17 6.75 -11.27 16.98
CA GLN A 17 5.31 -11.48 16.83
C GLN A 17 4.80 -10.80 15.56
N LEU A 18 4.25 -11.60 14.65
CA LEU A 18 3.71 -11.14 13.38
C LEU A 18 2.40 -11.86 13.08
N SER A 19 1.37 -11.12 12.67
CA SER A 19 0.08 -11.67 12.26
C SER A 19 -0.13 -11.56 10.75
N PRO A 20 -1.03 -12.38 10.16
CA PRO A 20 -1.47 -12.19 8.78
C PRO A 20 -2.01 -10.78 8.50
N HIS A 21 -2.58 -10.13 9.51
CA HIS A 21 -3.08 -8.77 9.36
C HIS A 21 -1.94 -7.77 9.13
N ASP A 22 -0.80 -7.91 9.82
CA ASP A 22 0.37 -7.03 9.65
C ASP A 22 0.95 -7.14 8.24
N LEU A 23 1.03 -8.36 7.70
CA LEU A 23 1.43 -8.59 6.31
C LEU A 23 0.47 -7.93 5.32
N ARG A 24 -0.85 -8.03 5.56
CA ARG A 24 -1.86 -7.37 4.74
C ARG A 24 -1.71 -5.84 4.77
N ARG A 25 -1.50 -5.26 5.95
CA ARG A 25 -1.24 -3.81 6.10
C ARG A 25 -0.02 -3.40 5.28
N THR A 26 1.07 -4.16 5.40
CA THR A 26 2.31 -3.93 4.65
C THR A 26 2.10 -4.00 3.15
N ALA A 27 1.36 -5.01 2.66
CA ALA A 27 1.07 -5.15 1.23
C ALA A 27 0.25 -3.96 0.68
N ILE A 28 -0.73 -3.47 1.44
CA ILE A 28 -1.53 -2.29 1.06
C ILE A 28 -0.64 -1.05 0.99
N THR A 29 0.16 -0.78 2.02
CA THR A 29 1.07 0.38 2.04
C THR A 29 2.05 0.31 0.88
N LYS A 30 2.68 -0.85 0.62
CA LYS A 30 3.63 -1.01 -0.49
C LYS A 30 3.00 -0.81 -1.86
N ALA A 31 1.77 -1.27 -2.08
CA ALA A 31 1.07 -1.03 -3.33
C ALA A 31 0.81 0.47 -3.57
N LEU A 32 0.47 1.22 -2.51
CA LEU A 32 0.29 2.67 -2.59
C LEU A 32 1.63 3.39 -2.81
N ASP A 33 2.70 3.00 -2.11
CA ASP A 33 4.05 3.56 -2.30
C ASP A 33 4.53 3.38 -3.76
N GLN A 34 4.13 2.28 -4.41
CA GLN A 34 4.43 2.00 -5.82
C GLN A 34 3.57 2.79 -6.82
N GLY A 35 2.69 3.69 -6.35
CA GLY A 35 1.84 4.53 -7.19
C GLY A 35 0.61 3.82 -7.74
N LEU A 36 0.23 2.64 -7.23
CA LEU A 36 -1.04 2.02 -7.65
C LEU A 36 -2.22 2.86 -7.16
N SER A 37 -3.23 2.98 -8.03
CA SER A 37 -4.45 3.71 -7.69
C SER A 37 -5.18 3.10 -6.49
N TYR A 38 -5.90 3.93 -5.74
CA TYR A 38 -6.76 3.45 -4.65
C TYR A 38 -7.74 2.35 -5.10
N ARG A 39 -8.23 2.41 -6.35
CA ARG A 39 -9.12 1.37 -6.89
C ARG A 39 -8.42 0.03 -7.05
N GLN A 40 -7.19 0.02 -7.59
CA GLN A 40 -6.40 -1.22 -7.73
C GLN A 40 -6.09 -1.83 -6.36
N VAL A 41 -5.66 -1.00 -5.41
CA VAL A 41 -5.35 -1.45 -4.04
C VAL A 41 -6.60 -1.89 -3.30
N GLN A 42 -7.74 -1.24 -3.53
CA GLN A 42 -9.04 -1.64 -3.00
C GLN A 42 -9.48 -3.02 -3.52
N MET A 43 -9.35 -3.28 -4.82
CA MET A 43 -9.66 -4.58 -5.40
C MET A 43 -8.72 -5.68 -4.87
N MET A 44 -7.41 -5.40 -4.80
CA MET A 44 -6.42 -6.32 -4.23
C MET A 44 -6.74 -6.67 -2.76
N SER A 45 -7.10 -5.66 -1.98
CA SER A 45 -7.39 -5.86 -0.56
C SER A 45 -8.82 -6.37 -0.32
N GLY A 46 -9.76 -6.19 -1.23
CA GLY A 46 -11.16 -6.55 -1.01
C GLY A 46 -11.89 -5.62 -0.04
N HIS A 47 -11.42 -4.38 0.14
CA HIS A 47 -12.16 -3.39 0.92
C HIS A 47 -13.37 -2.88 0.13
N ARG A 48 -14.50 -2.74 0.81
CA ARG A 48 -15.72 -2.18 0.18
C ARG A 48 -15.66 -0.67 0.02
N ASP A 49 -15.04 0.02 0.98
CA ASP A 49 -14.91 1.47 1.00
C ASP A 49 -13.44 1.88 0.76
N PRO A 50 -13.13 2.67 -0.29
CA PRO A 50 -11.78 3.18 -0.55
C PRO A 50 -11.21 4.02 0.60
N LYS A 51 -12.04 4.62 1.45
CA LYS A 51 -11.57 5.34 2.66
C LYS A 51 -10.77 4.44 3.60
N THR A 52 -11.03 3.13 3.58
CA THR A 52 -10.26 2.17 4.39
C THR A 52 -8.84 2.01 3.86
N VAL A 53 -8.66 2.09 2.53
CA VAL A 53 -7.35 2.04 1.87
C VAL A 53 -6.58 3.34 2.07
N MET A 54 -7.27 4.49 2.00
CA MET A 54 -6.68 5.82 2.20
C MET A 54 -5.99 6.03 3.55
N ARG A 55 -6.26 5.18 4.56
CA ARG A 55 -5.58 5.20 5.87
C ARG A 55 -4.13 4.71 5.81
N TYR A 56 -3.79 3.96 4.76
CA TYR A 56 -2.45 3.39 4.54
C TYR A 56 -1.60 4.25 3.60
N ASP A 57 -2.19 5.29 3.03
CA ASP A 57 -1.50 6.24 2.18
C ASP A 57 -0.73 7.23 3.07
N HIS A 58 0.53 6.88 3.32
CA HIS A 58 1.50 7.73 4.00
C HIS A 58 2.35 8.53 2.99
N GLY A 59 2.16 8.30 1.70
CA GLY A 59 2.91 8.93 0.60
C GLY A 59 2.37 10.28 0.16
N ARG A 60 1.36 10.85 0.83
CA ARG A 60 0.81 12.19 0.50
C ARG A 60 1.85 13.32 0.57
N GLU A 61 2.96 13.11 1.26
CA GLU A 61 4.09 14.04 1.35
C GLU A 61 5.23 13.68 0.38
N ASN A 62 5.07 12.62 -0.44
CA ASN A 62 6.07 12.21 -1.41
C ASN A 62 6.06 13.15 -2.61
N LEU A 63 6.97 14.13 -2.57
CA LEU A 63 7.13 15.17 -3.60
C LEU A 63 7.46 14.61 -4.99
N GLU A 64 8.00 13.39 -5.10
CA GLU A 64 8.30 12.77 -6.39
C GLU A 64 7.04 12.42 -7.18
N GLN A 65 5.95 12.10 -6.49
CA GLN A 65 4.66 11.74 -7.11
C GLN A 65 3.65 12.90 -7.09
N ASP A 66 4.11 14.13 -6.81
CA ASP A 66 3.24 15.29 -6.83
C ASP A 66 2.66 15.51 -8.23
N ALA A 67 1.35 15.71 -8.31
CA ALA A 67 0.64 15.95 -9.56
C ALA A 67 1.23 17.13 -10.35
N VAL A 68 1.80 18.12 -9.66
CA VAL A 68 2.47 19.26 -10.30
C VAL A 68 3.59 18.83 -11.26
N ASN A 69 4.27 17.71 -10.99
CA ASN A 69 5.36 17.21 -11.83
C ASN A 69 4.89 16.57 -13.15
N PHE A 70 3.58 16.28 -13.27
CA PHE A 70 2.99 15.58 -14.42
C PHE A 70 2.03 16.46 -15.22
N ILE A 71 1.80 17.70 -14.82
CA ILE A 71 0.99 18.67 -15.57
C ILE A 71 1.89 19.34 -16.61
N SER A 72 1.77 18.93 -17.86
CA SER A 72 2.33 19.66 -19.01
C SER A 72 1.23 20.46 -19.69
N TYR A 73 1.48 21.75 -19.90
CA TYR A 73 0.70 22.56 -20.83
C TYR A 73 1.36 22.41 -22.21
N GLU A 74 0.62 21.96 -23.21
CA GLU A 74 1.07 22.07 -24.59
C GLU A 74 1.08 23.57 -24.91
N ASP A 75 2.27 24.16 -25.06
CA ASP A 75 2.40 25.48 -25.68
C ASP A 75 2.03 25.33 -27.16
N GLU A 76 0.78 25.65 -27.50
CA GLU A 76 0.40 25.89 -28.89
C GLU A 76 1.14 27.14 -29.38
N SER A 77 2.10 26.95 -30.30
CA SER A 77 2.68 28.00 -31.15
C SER A 77 2.56 27.63 -32.62
#